data_AF-A0A916DYQ5-F1
#
_entry.id   AF-A0A916DYQ5-F1
#
_cell.length_a   1.000
_cell.length_b   1.000
_cell.length_c   1.000
_cell.angle_alpha   90.00
_cell.angle_beta   90.00
_cell.angle_gamma   90.00
#
_symmetry.space_group_name_H-M   'P 1'
#
loop_
_entity.id
_entity.type
_entity.pdbx_description
1 polymer ?
#
loop_
_entity_poly.entity_id
_entity_poly.type
_entity_poly.pdbx_seq_one_letter_code
_entity_poly.pdbx_strand_id
1 'polypeptide(L)'
;MLGFHNPYMIQQMLNNVDFRPFTICLYGIKIFMASIPDNNNYEGFAFSFMYKYKQKQSVIWQKIEGGLFSISIFQDGEMVKQFQDITASSVWNQTNLLRNCNGVDLFGINHPLVQFKFKERYERLFSKTCTLDNWNNERIMRHMFKLYLKKHVPGNEDLWYRVLYCWYNQKSTIIEIKSFICDVYNDNHKISMREFRAWRAMFEAIGCKNITPFKRDISDMEFWNCAKDSKGDIETILNLFSNGLLNTKQNSTIRNNEFENYKDTTNVFWYSLRESLDSNPNGSNGKIRILSIVAENFIYEELMENLQISPKTIHAACEHHRKNGPGCKAP
;
A
#
# COMPACT_ATOMS: atom_id res chain seq x y z
N MET A 1 -48.51 -24.66 1.60
CA MET A 1 -47.64 -24.06 0.57
C MET A 1 -46.49 -23.34 1.29
N LEU A 2 -45.25 -23.85 1.25
CA LEU A 2 -44.12 -23.43 2.10
C LEU A 2 -43.53 -22.02 1.78
N GLY A 3 -44.32 -21.08 1.26
CA GLY A 3 -43.90 -19.67 1.13
C GLY A 3 -42.70 -19.37 0.22
N PHE A 4 -42.14 -20.37 -0.49
CA PHE A 4 -41.00 -20.25 -1.42
C PHE A 4 -41.25 -19.34 -2.64
N HIS A 5 -42.42 -18.71 -2.73
CA HIS A 5 -42.74 -17.70 -3.75
C HIS A 5 -42.75 -16.27 -3.19
N ASN A 6 -42.48 -16.07 -1.89
CA ASN A 6 -42.41 -14.75 -1.29
C ASN A 6 -41.01 -14.14 -1.52
N PRO A 7 -40.88 -13.06 -2.31
CA PRO A 7 -39.59 -12.45 -2.64
C PRO A 7 -38.79 -11.99 -1.42
N TYR A 8 -39.48 -11.55 -0.37
CA TYR A 8 -38.87 -11.11 0.89
C TYR A 8 -38.24 -12.28 1.64
N MET A 9 -38.93 -13.42 1.71
CA MET A 9 -38.36 -14.62 2.34
C MET A 9 -37.19 -15.18 1.55
N ILE A 10 -37.26 -15.14 0.20
CA ILE A 10 -36.14 -15.53 -0.66
C ILE A 10 -34.92 -14.63 -0.41
N GLN A 11 -35.10 -13.30 -0.31
CA GLN A 11 -33.99 -12.39 0.01
C GLN A 11 -33.39 -12.66 1.39
N GLN A 12 -34.21 -12.85 2.42
CA GLN A 12 -33.76 -13.19 3.77
C GLN A 12 -32.97 -14.50 3.80
N MET A 13 -33.45 -15.54 3.09
CA MET A 13 -32.74 -16.82 2.98
C MET A 13 -31.42 -16.71 2.21
N LEU A 14 -31.31 -15.79 1.25
CA LEU A 14 -30.12 -15.59 0.42
C LEU A 14 -29.10 -14.61 1.01
N ASN A 15 -29.36 -13.99 2.17
CA ASN A 15 -28.50 -12.95 2.74
C ASN A 15 -27.12 -13.46 3.20
N ASN A 16 -27.01 -14.75 3.58
CA ASN A 16 -25.76 -15.36 4.05
C ASN A 16 -25.29 -16.50 3.12
N VAL A 17 -25.78 -16.55 1.89
CA VAL A 17 -25.40 -17.59 0.93
C VAL A 17 -24.23 -17.09 0.09
N ASP A 18 -23.03 -17.63 0.35
CA ASP A 18 -21.78 -17.21 -0.29
C ASP A 18 -21.72 -17.51 -1.78
N PHE A 19 -22.40 -18.56 -2.24
CA PHE A 19 -22.44 -18.95 -3.65
C PHE A 19 -23.89 -19.14 -4.12
N ARG A 20 -24.23 -18.46 -5.21
CA ARG A 20 -25.52 -18.65 -5.89
C ARG A 20 -25.30 -19.45 -7.16
N PRO A 21 -25.88 -20.67 -7.26
CA PRO A 21 -25.85 -21.43 -8.48
C PRO A 21 -26.36 -20.64 -9.68
N PHE A 22 -25.79 -20.90 -10.85
CA PHE A 22 -26.17 -20.23 -12.09
C PHE A 22 -26.08 -21.19 -13.27
N THR A 23 -26.67 -20.82 -14.39
CA THR A 23 -26.71 -21.66 -15.59
C THR A 23 -25.84 -21.05 -16.69
N ILE A 24 -25.11 -21.91 -17.41
CA ILE A 24 -24.44 -21.59 -18.66
C ILE A 24 -25.06 -22.43 -19.79
N CYS A 25 -24.92 -21.98 -21.03
CA CYS A 25 -25.36 -22.73 -22.20
C CYS A 25 -24.14 -23.09 -23.05
N LEU A 26 -23.91 -24.38 -23.26
CA LEU A 26 -22.82 -24.90 -24.10
C LEU A 26 -23.37 -25.98 -25.01
N TYR A 27 -23.09 -25.88 -26.31
CA TYR A 27 -23.57 -26.85 -27.32
C TYR A 27 -25.09 -27.08 -27.29
N GLY A 28 -25.88 -26.05 -26.94
CA GLY A 28 -27.35 -26.16 -26.77
C GLY A 28 -27.79 -26.85 -25.46
N ILE A 29 -26.85 -27.26 -24.61
CA ILE A 29 -27.09 -27.87 -23.30
C ILE A 29 -27.07 -26.78 -22.23
N LYS A 30 -28.12 -26.73 -21.41
CA LYS A 30 -28.16 -25.90 -20.19
C LYS A 30 -27.44 -26.63 -19.06
N ILE A 31 -26.29 -26.09 -18.66
CA ILE A 31 -25.46 -26.63 -17.59
C ILE A 31 -25.65 -25.77 -16.34
N PHE A 32 -26.03 -26.42 -15.25
CA PHE A 32 -26.22 -25.82 -13.94
C PHE A 32 -24.94 -25.93 -13.12
N MET A 33 -24.36 -24.79 -12.76
CA MET A 33 -23.17 -24.70 -11.91
C MET A 33 -23.59 -24.77 -10.45
N ALA A 34 -23.27 -25.88 -9.79
CA ALA A 34 -23.67 -26.14 -8.40
C ALA A 34 -22.63 -25.62 -7.39
N SER A 35 -21.35 -25.65 -7.74
CA SER A 35 -20.28 -25.08 -6.92
C SER A 35 -19.11 -24.59 -7.76
N ILE A 36 -18.42 -23.58 -7.22
CA ILE A 36 -17.17 -23.03 -7.72
C ILE A 36 -16.18 -23.05 -6.54
N PRO A 37 -14.93 -23.50 -6.75
CA PRO A 37 -13.97 -23.66 -5.67
C PRO A 37 -13.41 -22.33 -5.17
N ASP A 38 -12.87 -22.39 -3.96
CA ASP A 38 -12.21 -21.28 -3.26
C ASP A 38 -10.69 -21.30 -3.47
N ASN A 39 -10.17 -22.29 -4.21
CA ASN A 39 -8.75 -22.47 -4.48
C ASN A 39 -8.45 -22.42 -5.99
N ASN A 40 -7.18 -22.24 -6.34
CA ASN A 40 -6.72 -22.16 -7.74
C ASN A 40 -6.63 -23.51 -8.46
N ASN A 41 -6.96 -24.62 -7.80
CA ASN A 41 -6.66 -25.96 -8.30
C ASN A 41 -7.87 -26.65 -8.93
N TYR A 42 -8.95 -25.90 -9.21
CA TYR A 42 -10.23 -26.40 -9.74
C TYR A 42 -10.95 -27.41 -8.83
N GLU A 43 -10.42 -27.67 -7.64
CA GLU A 43 -10.90 -28.70 -6.73
C GLU A 43 -12.12 -28.19 -5.96
N GLY A 44 -13.27 -28.82 -6.20
CA GLY A 44 -14.56 -28.39 -5.67
C GLY A 44 -15.50 -27.80 -6.73
N PHE A 45 -15.10 -27.74 -8.01
CA PHE A 45 -16.07 -27.49 -9.09
C PHE A 45 -17.07 -28.64 -9.17
N ALA A 46 -18.37 -28.30 -9.19
CA ALA A 46 -19.43 -29.25 -9.44
C ALA A 46 -20.56 -28.63 -10.26
N PHE A 47 -21.11 -29.42 -11.16
CA PHE A 47 -22.10 -28.95 -12.12
C PHE A 47 -22.90 -30.12 -12.67
N SER A 48 -24.09 -29.81 -13.18
CA SER A 48 -25.02 -30.81 -13.64
C SER A 48 -25.81 -30.37 -14.86
N PHE A 49 -26.26 -31.33 -15.64
CA PHE A 49 -27.21 -31.08 -16.71
C PHE A 49 -28.05 -32.31 -17.03
N MET A 50 -29.12 -32.09 -17.77
CA MET A 50 -30.05 -33.13 -18.18
C MET A 50 -29.65 -33.69 -19.55
N TYR A 51 -29.46 -35.00 -19.64
CA TYR A 51 -29.15 -35.68 -20.91
C TYR A 51 -29.68 -37.12 -20.93
N LYS A 52 -29.87 -37.69 -22.12
CA LYS A 52 -30.33 -39.08 -22.25
C LYS A 52 -29.18 -40.07 -22.09
N TYR A 53 -29.29 -40.99 -21.15
CA TYR A 53 -28.41 -42.15 -21.00
C TYR A 53 -29.21 -43.43 -21.16
N LYS A 54 -28.78 -44.33 -22.07
CA LYS A 54 -29.53 -45.55 -22.42
C LYS A 54 -31.01 -45.28 -22.71
N GLN A 55 -31.27 -44.23 -23.50
CA GLN A 55 -32.61 -43.76 -23.91
C GLN A 55 -33.52 -43.23 -22.78
N LYS A 56 -33.10 -43.27 -21.51
CA LYS A 56 -33.81 -42.65 -20.39
C LYS A 56 -33.25 -41.26 -20.10
N GLN A 57 -34.12 -40.34 -19.68
CA GLN A 57 -33.68 -39.03 -19.21
C GLN A 57 -32.86 -39.20 -17.93
N SER A 58 -31.73 -38.52 -17.82
CA SER A 58 -30.80 -38.67 -16.70
C SER A 58 -30.19 -37.33 -16.30
N VAL A 59 -29.82 -37.21 -15.03
CA VAL A 59 -28.98 -36.12 -14.55
C VAL A 59 -27.54 -36.57 -14.69
N ILE A 60 -26.78 -35.83 -15.49
CA ILE A 60 -25.32 -35.95 -15.53
C ILE A 60 -24.78 -34.99 -14.48
N TRP A 61 -24.10 -35.53 -13.47
CA TRP A 61 -23.41 -34.79 -12.43
C TRP A 61 -21.90 -34.90 -12.65
N GLN A 62 -21.20 -33.78 -12.58
CA GLN A 62 -19.77 -33.73 -12.80
C GLN A 62 -19.11 -33.01 -11.63
N LYS A 63 -17.97 -33.53 -11.18
CA LYS A 63 -17.24 -32.98 -10.04
C LYS A 63 -15.74 -33.18 -10.19
N ILE A 64 -14.97 -32.20 -9.73
CA ILE A 64 -13.52 -32.28 -9.61
C ILE A 64 -13.16 -32.36 -8.13
N GLU A 65 -12.50 -33.44 -7.73
CA GLU A 65 -12.13 -33.71 -6.34
C GLU A 65 -10.89 -34.60 -6.28
N GLY A 66 -9.91 -34.27 -5.42
CA GLY A 66 -8.67 -35.03 -5.29
C GLY A 66 -7.86 -35.11 -6.58
N GLY A 67 -7.94 -34.08 -7.44
CA GLY A 67 -7.31 -34.06 -8.77
C GLY A 67 -7.97 -34.95 -9.82
N LEU A 68 -9.10 -35.61 -9.49
CA LEU A 68 -9.84 -36.47 -10.40
C LEU A 68 -11.08 -35.76 -10.96
N PHE A 69 -11.33 -35.99 -12.24
CA PHE A 69 -12.54 -35.59 -12.94
C PHE A 69 -13.51 -36.76 -12.86
N SER A 70 -14.70 -36.50 -12.32
CA SER A 70 -15.73 -37.52 -12.14
C SER A 70 -17.02 -37.16 -12.88
N ILE A 71 -17.68 -38.18 -13.44
CA ILE A 71 -19.01 -38.08 -14.05
C ILE A 71 -19.89 -39.15 -13.41
N SER A 72 -20.92 -38.72 -12.71
CA SER A 72 -21.96 -39.58 -12.12
C SER A 72 -23.26 -39.39 -12.89
N ILE A 73 -23.92 -40.49 -13.25
CA ILE A 73 -25.20 -40.50 -13.96
C ILE A 73 -26.28 -40.95 -12.99
N PHE A 74 -27.33 -40.15 -12.85
CA PHE A 74 -28.47 -40.44 -12.00
C PHE A 74 -29.76 -40.64 -12.81
N GLN A 75 -30.55 -41.64 -12.44
CA GLN A 75 -31.89 -41.93 -12.96
C GLN A 75 -32.82 -42.17 -11.78
N ASP A 76 -34.00 -41.56 -11.79
CA ASP A 76 -35.02 -41.72 -10.74
C ASP A 76 -34.49 -41.49 -9.31
N GLY A 77 -33.49 -40.61 -9.16
CA GLY A 77 -32.85 -40.28 -7.88
C GLY A 77 -31.67 -41.18 -7.48
N GLU A 78 -31.42 -42.27 -8.20
CA GLU A 78 -30.35 -43.22 -7.90
C GLU A 78 -29.16 -43.09 -8.85
N MET A 79 -27.95 -43.29 -8.34
CA MET A 79 -26.73 -43.29 -9.16
C MET A 79 -26.63 -44.62 -9.93
N VAL A 80 -26.75 -44.56 -11.26
CA VAL A 80 -26.72 -45.76 -12.11
C VAL A 80 -25.35 -46.05 -12.70
N LYS A 81 -24.47 -45.04 -12.77
CA LYS A 81 -23.09 -45.21 -13.26
C LYS A 81 -22.19 -44.07 -12.78
N GLN A 82 -20.91 -44.38 -12.60
CA GLN A 82 -19.86 -43.40 -12.36
C GLN A 82 -18.64 -43.70 -13.23
N PHE A 83 -17.98 -42.63 -13.68
CA PHE A 83 -16.72 -42.64 -14.41
C PHE A 83 -15.75 -41.67 -13.72
N GLN A 84 -14.47 -42.01 -13.73
CA GLN A 84 -13.41 -41.18 -13.15
C GLN A 84 -12.15 -41.26 -14.01
N ASP A 85 -11.45 -40.15 -14.11
CA ASP A 85 -10.14 -40.08 -14.77
C ASP A 85 -9.36 -38.85 -14.26
N ILE A 86 -8.09 -38.74 -14.66
CA ILE A 86 -7.22 -37.60 -14.33
C ILE A 86 -7.45 -36.40 -15.26
N THR A 87 -8.17 -36.55 -16.37
CA THR A 87 -8.52 -35.44 -17.26
C THR A 87 -9.99 -35.43 -17.66
N ALA A 88 -10.52 -34.23 -17.90
CA ALA A 88 -11.89 -34.02 -18.38
C ALA A 88 -12.20 -34.77 -19.68
N SER A 89 -11.27 -34.73 -20.64
CA SER A 89 -11.45 -35.40 -21.94
C SER A 89 -11.47 -36.92 -21.81
N SER A 90 -10.55 -37.49 -21.01
CA SER A 90 -10.50 -38.93 -20.80
C SER A 90 -11.77 -39.45 -20.15
N VAL A 91 -12.25 -38.81 -19.07
CA VAL A 91 -13.48 -39.25 -18.40
C VAL A 91 -14.70 -39.15 -19.32
N TRP A 92 -14.79 -38.12 -20.15
CA TRP A 92 -15.88 -37.99 -21.13
C TRP A 92 -15.83 -39.07 -22.22
N ASN A 93 -14.64 -39.41 -22.71
CA ASN A 93 -14.47 -40.49 -23.69
C ASN A 93 -14.97 -41.84 -23.16
N GLN A 94 -14.76 -42.14 -21.86
CA GLN A 94 -15.26 -43.37 -21.24
C GLN A 94 -16.79 -43.48 -21.28
N THR A 95 -17.52 -42.36 -21.22
CA THR A 95 -18.99 -42.36 -21.21
C THR A 95 -19.61 -42.79 -22.54
N ASN A 96 -18.87 -42.61 -23.64
CA ASN A 96 -19.37 -42.71 -25.03
C ASN A 96 -20.55 -41.77 -25.36
N LEU A 97 -20.85 -40.78 -24.52
CA LEU A 97 -21.86 -39.75 -24.75
C LEU A 97 -21.21 -38.50 -25.33
N LEU A 98 -22.02 -37.66 -26.00
CA LEU A 98 -21.61 -36.31 -26.45
C LEU A 98 -20.27 -36.26 -27.19
N ARG A 99 -19.96 -37.29 -28.00
CA ARG A 99 -18.66 -37.47 -28.69
C ARG A 99 -18.24 -36.29 -29.59
N ASN A 100 -19.19 -35.45 -29.99
CA ASN A 100 -18.95 -34.27 -30.83
C ASN A 100 -18.57 -33.02 -30.02
N CYS A 101 -18.61 -33.09 -28.69
CA CYS A 101 -18.30 -31.98 -27.79
C CYS A 101 -16.91 -32.16 -27.17
N ASN A 102 -16.22 -31.06 -26.91
CA ASN A 102 -14.96 -31.10 -26.18
C ASN A 102 -15.24 -31.39 -24.69
N GLY A 103 -14.60 -32.42 -24.11
CA GLY A 103 -14.77 -32.79 -22.71
C GLY A 103 -14.39 -31.69 -21.72
N VAL A 104 -13.39 -30.87 -22.04
CA VAL A 104 -13.00 -29.70 -21.22
C VAL A 104 -14.11 -28.64 -21.23
N ASP A 105 -14.72 -28.40 -22.39
CA ASP A 105 -15.82 -27.45 -22.51
C ASP A 105 -17.08 -27.96 -21.80
N LEU A 106 -17.38 -29.25 -21.89
CA LEU A 106 -18.48 -29.87 -21.14
C LEU A 106 -18.30 -29.72 -19.63
N PHE A 107 -17.05 -29.63 -19.17
CA PHE A 107 -16.75 -29.31 -17.77
C PHE A 107 -17.05 -27.83 -17.40
N GLY A 108 -17.30 -26.96 -18.39
CA GLY A 108 -17.71 -25.57 -18.21
C GLY A 108 -16.63 -24.66 -17.61
N ILE A 109 -15.47 -25.20 -17.21
CA ILE A 109 -14.41 -24.50 -16.49
C ILE A 109 -13.92 -23.29 -17.29
N ASN A 110 -13.75 -23.44 -18.60
CA ASN A 110 -13.24 -22.39 -19.47
C ASN A 110 -14.32 -21.39 -19.93
N HIS A 111 -15.58 -21.58 -19.55
CA HIS A 111 -16.65 -20.67 -19.96
C HIS A 111 -16.41 -19.26 -19.38
N PRO A 112 -16.50 -18.18 -20.17
CA PRO A 112 -16.16 -16.83 -19.73
C PRO A 112 -16.89 -16.38 -18.44
N LEU A 113 -18.18 -16.70 -18.34
CA LEU A 113 -18.96 -16.40 -17.12
C LEU A 113 -18.48 -17.18 -15.89
N VAL A 114 -18.05 -18.44 -16.07
CA VAL A 114 -17.53 -19.27 -14.97
C VAL A 114 -16.19 -18.72 -14.51
N GLN A 115 -15.29 -18.39 -15.43
CA GLN A 115 -14.01 -17.74 -15.15
C GLN A 115 -14.19 -16.39 -14.44
N PHE A 116 -15.15 -15.57 -14.89
CA PHE A 116 -15.49 -14.33 -14.21
C PHE A 116 -15.97 -14.56 -12.77
N LYS A 117 -16.90 -15.50 -12.56
CA LYS A 117 -17.46 -15.82 -11.23
C LYS A 117 -16.42 -16.44 -10.30
N PHE A 118 -15.56 -17.30 -10.83
CA PHE A 118 -14.43 -17.87 -10.10
C PHE A 118 -13.46 -16.79 -9.66
N LYS A 119 -13.06 -15.89 -10.56
CA LYS A 119 -12.20 -14.75 -10.23
C LYS A 119 -12.85 -13.83 -9.19
N GLU A 120 -14.13 -13.51 -9.34
CA GLU A 120 -14.87 -12.69 -8.38
C GLU A 120 -14.88 -13.31 -6.97
N ARG A 121 -15.12 -14.63 -6.88
CA ARG A 121 -15.15 -15.37 -5.62
C ARG A 121 -13.76 -15.48 -4.99
N TYR A 122 -12.77 -15.85 -5.79
CA TYR A 122 -11.38 -15.95 -5.34
C TYR A 122 -10.85 -14.59 -4.87
N GLU A 123 -11.18 -13.50 -5.57
CA GLU A 123 -10.79 -12.15 -5.15
C GLU A 123 -11.46 -11.72 -3.83
N ARG A 124 -12.65 -12.25 -3.46
CA ARG A 124 -13.29 -11.98 -2.16
C ARG A 124 -12.61 -12.69 -0.98
N LEU A 125 -11.85 -13.75 -1.25
CA LEU A 125 -11.08 -14.47 -0.24
C LEU A 125 -9.77 -13.78 0.11
N PHE A 126 -9.33 -12.81 -0.71
CA PHE A 126 -8.17 -12.01 -0.33
C PHE A 126 -8.49 -11.26 0.96
N SER A 127 -7.61 -11.46 1.94
CA SER A 127 -7.65 -10.71 3.18
C SER A 127 -7.58 -9.22 2.88
N LYS A 128 -8.27 -8.42 3.70
CA LYS A 128 -8.18 -6.96 3.65
C LYS A 128 -6.80 -6.46 4.06
N THR A 129 -5.97 -7.32 4.64
CA THR A 129 -4.59 -7.03 5.03
C THR A 129 -3.64 -8.12 4.53
N CYS A 130 -2.38 -7.76 4.28
CA CYS A 130 -1.31 -8.69 3.95
C CYS A 130 -0.01 -8.30 4.67
N THR A 131 1.00 -9.16 4.61
CA THR A 131 2.30 -8.88 5.22
C THR A 131 3.31 -8.42 4.19
N LEU A 132 4.48 -7.98 4.67
CA LEU A 132 5.63 -7.61 3.84
C LEU A 132 6.06 -8.76 2.91
N ASP A 133 5.88 -10.03 3.33
CA ASP A 133 6.23 -11.20 2.51
C ASP A 133 5.35 -11.32 1.25
N ASN A 134 4.17 -10.66 1.24
CA ASN A 134 3.26 -10.67 0.09
C ASN A 134 3.55 -9.58 -0.94
N TRP A 135 4.51 -8.68 -0.73
CA TRP A 135 4.75 -7.54 -1.62
C TRP A 135 5.13 -7.95 -3.05
N ASN A 136 5.84 -9.06 -3.21
CA ASN A 136 6.19 -9.61 -4.53
C ASN A 136 5.03 -10.36 -5.20
N ASN A 137 3.93 -10.61 -4.48
CA ASN A 137 2.75 -11.25 -5.05
C ASN A 137 1.86 -10.21 -5.72
N GLU A 138 2.07 -10.03 -7.02
CA GLU A 138 1.36 -9.04 -7.84
C GLU A 138 -0.17 -9.14 -7.71
N ARG A 139 -0.74 -10.35 -7.61
CA ARG A 139 -2.19 -10.54 -7.46
C ARG A 139 -2.70 -9.96 -6.13
N ILE A 140 -2.01 -10.24 -5.03
CA ILE A 140 -2.38 -9.71 -3.70
C ILE A 140 -2.24 -8.19 -3.71
N MET A 141 -1.13 -7.66 -4.20
CA MET A 141 -0.89 -6.21 -4.17
C MET A 141 -1.84 -5.44 -5.11
N ARG A 142 -2.20 -6.02 -6.27
CA ARG A 142 -3.21 -5.46 -7.17
C ARG A 142 -4.60 -5.47 -6.54
N HIS A 143 -4.92 -6.48 -5.72
CA HIS A 143 -6.15 -6.48 -4.92
C HIS A 143 -6.13 -5.36 -3.86
N MET A 144 -5.02 -5.18 -3.15
CA MET A 144 -4.85 -4.07 -2.18
C MET A 144 -5.02 -2.71 -2.84
N PHE A 145 -4.42 -2.51 -4.02
CA PHE A 145 -4.63 -1.29 -4.80
C PHE A 145 -6.11 -1.05 -5.13
N LYS A 146 -6.83 -2.08 -5.63
CA LYS A 146 -8.26 -1.98 -5.95
C LYS A 146 -9.09 -1.59 -4.72
N LEU A 147 -8.76 -2.14 -3.55
CA LEU A 147 -9.46 -1.87 -2.30
C LEU A 147 -9.21 -0.45 -1.78
N TYR A 148 -7.94 -0.04 -1.70
CA TYR A 148 -7.54 1.16 -0.95
C TYR A 148 -7.31 2.39 -1.83
N LEU A 149 -6.72 2.24 -3.02
CA LEU A 149 -6.22 3.37 -3.83
C LEU A 149 -7.01 3.66 -5.10
N LYS A 150 -7.66 2.67 -5.72
CA LYS A 150 -8.28 2.82 -7.06
C LYS A 150 -9.25 4.00 -7.19
N LYS A 151 -9.92 4.39 -6.12
CA LYS A 151 -10.87 5.53 -6.11
C LYS A 151 -10.22 6.88 -5.80
N HIS A 152 -8.92 6.91 -5.49
CA HIS A 152 -8.24 8.03 -4.85
C HIS A 152 -6.93 8.44 -5.55
N VAL A 153 -6.33 7.56 -6.35
CA VAL A 153 -5.12 7.84 -7.13
C VAL A 153 -5.50 8.11 -8.60
N PRO A 154 -4.97 9.17 -9.25
CA PRO A 154 -5.32 9.50 -10.63
C PRO A 154 -4.73 8.51 -11.65
N GLY A 155 -5.56 8.10 -12.62
CA GLY A 155 -5.23 7.87 -14.04
C GLY A 155 -4.26 6.75 -14.46
N ASN A 156 -3.30 6.37 -13.63
CA ASN A 156 -2.29 5.37 -13.98
C ASN A 156 -2.37 4.17 -13.03
N GLU A 157 -2.91 3.06 -13.55
CA GLU A 157 -3.05 1.81 -12.80
C GLU A 157 -1.70 1.20 -12.37
N ASP A 158 -0.56 1.71 -12.83
CA ASP A 158 0.77 1.18 -12.47
C ASP A 158 1.54 2.09 -11.49
N LEU A 159 1.01 3.26 -11.17
CA LEU A 159 1.69 4.24 -10.31
C LEU A 159 1.90 3.68 -8.90
N TRP A 160 0.92 2.95 -8.37
CA TRP A 160 1.03 2.31 -7.06
C TRP A 160 2.13 1.24 -7.03
N TYR A 161 2.28 0.51 -8.13
CA TYR A 161 3.29 -0.53 -8.25
C TYR A 161 4.69 0.09 -8.26
N ARG A 162 4.88 1.23 -8.94
CA ARG A 162 6.14 1.98 -8.90
C ARG A 162 6.52 2.42 -7.50
N VAL A 163 5.57 2.98 -6.72
CA VAL A 163 5.83 3.41 -5.33
C VAL A 163 6.33 2.24 -4.49
N LEU A 164 5.62 1.10 -4.53
CA LEU A 164 6.01 -0.08 -3.76
C LEU A 164 7.31 -0.70 -4.26
N TYR A 165 7.52 -0.76 -5.58
CA TYR A 165 8.74 -1.27 -6.18
C TYR A 165 9.96 -0.42 -5.81
N CYS A 166 9.85 0.91 -5.88
CA CYS A 166 10.91 1.82 -5.46
C CYS A 166 11.25 1.64 -3.98
N TRP A 167 10.23 1.47 -3.12
CA TRP A 167 10.48 1.26 -1.69
C TRP A 167 11.10 -0.11 -1.44
N TYR A 168 10.59 -1.15 -2.06
CA TYR A 168 11.09 -2.51 -1.87
C TYR A 168 12.56 -2.66 -2.28
N ASN A 169 13.00 -1.93 -3.32
CA ASN A 169 14.36 -2.03 -3.85
C ASN A 169 15.35 -1.02 -3.25
N GLN A 170 14.90 -0.07 -2.43
CA GLN A 170 15.82 0.84 -1.75
C GLN A 170 16.44 0.17 -0.51
N LYS A 171 17.63 0.63 -0.11
CA LYS A 171 18.33 0.07 1.07
C LYS A 171 17.67 0.45 2.40
N SER A 172 17.06 1.64 2.45
CA SER A 172 16.38 2.15 3.64
C SER A 172 14.98 1.54 3.77
N THR A 173 14.64 1.04 4.94
CA THR A 173 13.28 0.63 5.28
C THR A 173 12.37 1.83 5.58
N ILE A 174 12.95 2.99 5.86
CA ILE A 174 12.25 4.21 6.28
C ILE A 174 12.09 5.17 5.09
N ILE A 175 10.90 5.77 4.99
CA ILE A 175 10.61 6.89 4.07
C ILE A 175 9.89 8.03 4.81
N GLU A 176 10.07 9.26 4.33
CA GLU A 176 9.07 10.31 4.52
C GLU A 176 8.03 10.15 3.40
N ILE A 177 6.79 9.86 3.78
CA ILE A 177 5.79 9.34 2.85
C ILE A 177 5.41 10.34 1.74
N LYS A 178 5.35 11.64 2.03
CA LYS A 178 4.88 12.64 1.06
C LYS A 178 5.94 12.89 -0.01
N SER A 179 7.17 13.17 0.40
CA SER A 179 8.28 13.37 -0.52
C SER A 179 8.51 12.13 -1.37
N PHE A 180 8.52 10.94 -0.75
CA PHE A 180 8.72 9.69 -1.45
C PHE A 180 7.68 9.44 -2.56
N ILE A 181 6.39 9.65 -2.28
CA ILE A 181 5.34 9.48 -3.29
C ILE A 181 5.46 10.56 -4.38
N CYS A 182 5.70 11.82 -4.01
CA CYS A 182 5.89 12.90 -4.97
C CYS A 182 7.07 12.64 -5.92
N ASP A 183 8.20 12.16 -5.39
CA ASP A 183 9.41 11.83 -6.15
C ASP A 183 9.13 10.70 -7.15
N VAL A 184 8.33 9.69 -6.77
CA VAL A 184 7.95 8.61 -7.69
C VAL A 184 6.98 9.09 -8.78
N TYR A 185 6.13 10.07 -8.47
CA TYR A 185 5.12 10.57 -9.41
C TYR A 185 5.72 11.44 -10.52
N ASN A 186 6.86 12.10 -10.30
CA ASN A 186 7.63 12.89 -11.29
C ASN A 186 6.86 14.01 -12.05
N ASP A 187 5.62 14.34 -11.69
CA ASP A 187 4.73 15.16 -12.54
C ASP A 187 4.21 16.47 -11.87
N ASN A 188 4.96 17.10 -10.96
CA ASN A 188 4.46 18.25 -10.14
C ASN A 188 3.14 17.95 -9.40
N HIS A 189 2.77 16.68 -9.25
CA HIS A 189 1.51 16.25 -8.65
C HIS A 189 1.45 16.67 -7.19
N LYS A 190 0.38 17.36 -6.81
CA LYS A 190 0.10 17.69 -5.42
C LYS A 190 -0.82 16.63 -4.84
N ILE A 191 -0.27 15.76 -4.00
CA ILE A 191 -1.02 14.73 -3.29
C ILE A 191 -2.14 15.39 -2.47
N SER A 192 -3.38 15.06 -2.78
CA SER A 192 -4.53 15.58 -2.03
C SER A 192 -4.62 14.94 -0.65
N MET A 193 -5.29 15.60 0.31
CA MET A 193 -5.52 15.00 1.64
C MET A 193 -6.29 13.66 1.57
N ARG A 194 -7.16 13.49 0.57
CA ARG A 194 -7.94 12.26 0.38
C ARG A 194 -7.05 11.12 -0.13
N GLU A 195 -6.22 11.41 -1.12
CA GLU A 195 -5.23 10.49 -1.66
C GLU A 195 -4.22 10.09 -0.57
N PHE A 196 -3.75 11.05 0.21
CA PHE A 196 -2.82 10.79 1.30
C PHE A 196 -3.40 9.85 2.36
N ARG A 197 -4.67 10.04 2.74
CA ARG A 197 -5.38 9.11 3.65
C ARG A 197 -5.51 7.71 3.06
N ALA A 198 -5.73 7.59 1.75
CA ALA A 198 -5.80 6.32 1.06
C ALA A 198 -4.45 5.59 1.09
N TRP A 199 -3.35 6.32 0.88
CA TRP A 199 -1.99 5.80 0.99
C TRP A 199 -1.68 5.28 2.40
N ARG A 200 -2.01 6.03 3.46
CA ARG A 200 -1.86 5.55 4.84
C ARG A 200 -2.62 4.24 5.09
N ALA A 201 -3.89 4.20 4.67
CA ALA A 201 -4.72 3.01 4.85
C ALA A 201 -4.16 1.80 4.08
N MET A 202 -3.64 2.02 2.87
CA MET A 202 -2.98 0.97 2.11
C MET A 202 -1.71 0.49 2.83
N PHE A 203 -0.85 1.40 3.27
CA PHE A 203 0.41 1.07 3.93
C PHE A 203 0.21 0.29 5.23
N GLU A 204 -0.75 0.69 6.06
CA GLU A 204 -1.16 -0.10 7.23
C GLU A 204 -1.65 -1.49 6.83
N ALA A 205 -2.47 -1.58 5.78
CA ALA A 205 -3.03 -2.85 5.32
C ALA A 205 -1.98 -3.82 4.77
N ILE A 206 -0.86 -3.33 4.23
CA ILE A 206 0.22 -4.15 3.66
C ILE A 206 1.39 -4.38 4.63
N GLY A 207 1.22 -3.98 5.90
CA GLY A 207 2.17 -4.28 6.99
C GLY A 207 3.22 -3.21 7.28
N CYS A 208 3.12 -2.01 6.70
CA CYS A 208 3.96 -0.88 7.09
C CYS A 208 3.47 -0.24 8.39
N LYS A 209 4.37 0.47 9.08
CA LYS A 209 4.03 1.21 10.31
C LYS A 209 4.42 2.67 10.21
N ASN A 210 3.58 3.52 10.77
CA ASN A 210 3.94 4.91 11.02
C ASN A 210 4.87 4.97 12.24
N ILE A 211 6.04 5.56 12.07
CA ILE A 211 7.08 5.70 13.09
C ILE A 211 7.37 7.17 13.43
N THR A 212 6.46 8.08 13.07
CA THR A 212 6.60 9.51 13.31
C THR A 212 6.62 9.79 14.82
N PRO A 213 7.67 10.45 15.36
CA PRO A 213 7.87 10.59 16.80
C PRO A 213 7.15 11.81 17.39
N PHE A 214 6.50 12.60 16.55
CA PHE A 214 5.87 13.86 16.92
C PHE A 214 4.43 13.96 16.40
N LYS A 215 3.67 14.87 17.01
CA LYS A 215 2.28 15.16 16.63
C LYS A 215 2.23 16.13 15.44
N ARG A 216 1.05 16.25 14.81
CA ARG A 216 0.85 17.03 13.58
C ARG A 216 0.98 18.55 13.75
N ASP A 217 0.83 19.06 14.97
CA ASP A 217 1.09 20.46 15.31
C ASP A 217 2.58 20.82 15.15
N ILE A 218 3.48 19.84 15.31
CA ILE A 218 4.93 20.02 15.16
C ILE A 218 5.35 20.03 13.69
N SER A 219 4.84 19.11 12.89
CA SER A 219 5.12 19.04 11.45
C SER A 219 4.06 18.20 10.74
N ASP A 220 3.88 18.50 9.45
CA ASP A 220 3.02 17.73 8.56
C ASP A 220 3.73 16.52 7.92
N MET A 221 5.01 16.32 8.24
CA MET A 221 5.82 15.18 7.80
C MET A 221 5.36 13.90 8.49
N GLU A 222 5.41 12.78 7.75
CA GLU A 222 5.17 11.47 8.34
C GLU A 222 6.22 10.46 7.88
N PHE A 223 6.84 9.80 8.85
CA PHE A 223 7.84 8.77 8.63
C PHE A 223 7.17 7.40 8.76
N TRP A 224 7.39 6.56 7.75
CA TRP A 224 6.85 5.21 7.68
C TRP A 224 7.96 4.21 7.44
N ASN A 225 7.79 3.01 7.97
CA ASN A 225 8.74 1.93 7.75
C ASN A 225 8.10 0.66 7.20
N CYS A 226 8.91 -0.13 6.49
CA CYS A 226 8.55 -1.43 5.94
C CYS A 226 9.43 -2.57 6.51
N ALA A 227 10.03 -2.38 7.69
CA ALA A 227 10.86 -3.40 8.33
C ALA A 227 10.00 -4.40 9.12
N LYS A 228 10.41 -5.69 9.12
CA LYS A 228 9.79 -6.72 9.96
C LYS A 228 9.90 -6.36 11.46
N ASP A 229 11.09 -5.91 11.88
CA ASP A 229 11.30 -5.30 13.19
C ASP A 229 11.48 -3.79 13.04
N SER A 230 10.56 -3.02 13.62
CA SER A 230 10.53 -1.57 13.53
C SER A 230 11.30 -0.87 14.65
N LYS A 231 11.84 -1.59 15.64
CA LYS A 231 12.46 -0.97 16.83
C LYS A 231 13.65 -0.07 16.48
N GLY A 232 14.59 -0.57 15.68
CA GLY A 232 15.76 0.20 15.26
C GLY A 232 15.40 1.43 14.45
N ASP A 233 14.41 1.32 13.56
CA ASP A 233 13.92 2.45 12.76
C ASP A 233 13.25 3.52 13.63
N ILE A 234 12.42 3.10 14.58
CA ILE A 234 11.75 3.98 15.56
C ILE A 234 12.80 4.73 16.38
N GLU A 235 13.80 4.03 16.93
CA GLU A 235 14.87 4.64 17.72
C GLU A 235 15.71 5.61 16.88
N THR A 236 16.01 5.26 15.63
CA THR A 236 16.76 6.12 14.71
C THR A 236 16.03 7.44 14.47
N ILE A 237 14.74 7.38 14.12
CA ILE A 237 13.93 8.59 13.87
C ILE A 237 13.71 9.41 15.15
N LEU A 238 13.51 8.74 16.30
CA LEU A 238 13.43 9.41 17.60
C LEU A 238 14.73 10.16 17.95
N ASN A 239 15.89 9.55 17.70
CA ASN A 239 17.19 10.17 17.94
C ASN A 239 17.40 11.37 17.01
N LEU A 240 17.07 11.25 15.72
CA LEU A 240 17.16 12.39 14.80
C LEU A 240 16.23 13.52 15.21
N PHE A 241 15.01 13.22 15.69
CA PHE A 241 14.09 14.23 16.19
C PHE A 241 14.61 14.91 17.46
N SER A 242 15.05 14.13 18.45
CA SER A 242 15.50 14.63 19.75
C SER A 242 16.77 15.48 19.65
N ASN A 243 17.63 15.20 18.65
CA ASN A 243 18.82 15.99 18.36
C ASN A 243 18.55 17.18 17.41
N GLY A 244 17.30 17.44 17.04
CA GLY A 244 16.94 18.54 16.15
C GLY A 244 17.51 18.37 14.72
N LEU A 245 17.68 17.13 14.25
CA LEU A 245 18.20 16.82 12.92
C LEU A 245 17.10 16.56 11.88
N LEU A 246 15.83 16.51 12.30
CA LEU A 246 14.68 16.42 11.40
C LEU A 246 14.10 17.81 11.14
N ASN A 247 13.91 18.17 9.87
CA ASN A 247 13.36 19.46 9.46
C ASN A 247 11.86 19.63 9.85
N THR A 248 11.59 19.77 11.14
CA THR A 248 10.25 20.02 11.71
C THR A 248 10.03 21.52 11.88
N LYS A 249 8.76 21.98 11.92
CA LYS A 249 8.49 23.41 12.21
C LYS A 249 9.06 23.77 13.59
N GLN A 250 9.14 22.80 14.50
CA GLN A 250 9.71 22.94 15.84
C GLN A 250 11.25 22.94 15.89
N ASN A 251 11.99 22.59 14.83
CA ASN A 251 13.44 22.86 14.80
C ASN A 251 13.76 24.36 14.85
N SER A 252 12.79 25.21 14.51
CA SER A 252 12.87 26.65 14.77
C SER A 252 12.54 27.02 16.22
N THR A 253 11.92 26.12 16.99
CA THR A 253 11.32 26.39 18.32
C THR A 253 11.97 25.62 19.48
N ILE A 254 12.58 24.44 19.27
CA ILE A 254 13.21 23.64 20.33
C ILE A 254 14.51 24.30 20.83
N ARG A 255 15.18 25.14 20.02
CA ARG A 255 16.21 26.07 20.55
C ARG A 255 15.64 27.11 21.53
N ASN A 256 14.33 27.30 21.61
CA ASN A 256 13.71 28.36 22.38
C ASN A 256 13.11 27.89 23.71
N ASN A 257 13.10 26.60 24.02
CA ASN A 257 12.53 26.11 25.29
C ASN A 257 13.45 26.39 26.50
N GLU A 258 14.73 26.70 26.28
CA GLU A 258 15.59 27.32 27.31
C GLU A 258 15.33 28.83 27.45
N PHE A 259 14.47 29.41 26.62
CA PHE A 259 14.17 30.85 26.53
C PHE A 259 12.67 31.17 26.72
N GLU A 260 11.94 30.39 27.52
CA GLU A 260 10.54 30.71 27.88
C GLU A 260 10.38 32.05 28.65
N ASN A 261 11.48 32.74 28.98
CA ASN A 261 11.45 34.04 29.65
C ASN A 261 11.63 35.27 28.75
N TYR A 262 11.67 35.15 27.42
CA TYR A 262 11.74 36.33 26.54
C TYR A 262 10.61 36.35 25.52
N LYS A 263 9.69 37.30 25.68
CA LYS A 263 8.62 37.69 24.75
C LYS A 263 9.12 38.23 23.40
N ASP A 264 10.40 38.10 23.08
CA ASP A 264 10.99 38.58 21.83
C ASP A 264 12.13 37.66 21.38
N THR A 265 11.80 36.72 20.49
CA THR A 265 12.73 35.76 19.88
C THR A 265 13.89 36.45 19.15
N THR A 266 13.71 37.69 18.69
CA THR A 266 14.77 38.48 18.04
C THR A 266 15.82 38.92 19.04
N ASN A 267 15.40 39.39 20.22
CA ASN A 267 16.32 39.75 21.30
C ASN A 267 17.07 38.53 21.84
N VAL A 268 16.40 37.38 21.95
CA VAL A 268 17.04 36.11 22.32
C VAL A 268 18.13 35.72 21.34
N PHE A 269 17.85 35.81 20.03
CA PHE A 269 18.83 35.54 18.99
C PHE A 269 20.04 36.46 19.11
N TRP A 270 19.82 37.79 19.17
CA TRP A 270 20.91 38.75 19.24
C TRP A 270 21.74 38.61 20.52
N TYR A 271 21.08 38.41 21.66
CA TYR A 271 21.76 38.15 22.94
C TYR A 271 22.61 36.87 22.87
N SER A 272 22.03 35.76 22.39
CA SER A 272 22.74 34.49 22.28
C SER A 272 23.94 34.55 21.33
N LEU A 273 23.79 35.25 20.21
CA LEU A 273 24.86 35.46 19.24
C LEU A 273 25.97 36.33 19.84
N ARG A 274 25.62 37.38 20.57
CA ARG A 274 26.57 38.25 21.26
C ARG A 274 27.33 37.49 22.36
N GLU A 275 26.63 36.76 23.23
CA GLU A 275 27.25 35.93 24.26
C GLU A 275 28.18 34.87 23.66
N SER A 276 27.81 34.28 22.53
CA SER A 276 28.65 33.33 21.79
C SER A 276 29.91 33.98 21.22
N LEU A 277 29.83 35.24 20.78
CA LEU A 277 30.99 36.02 20.35
C LEU A 277 31.88 36.36 21.55
N ASP A 278 31.31 36.78 22.67
CA ASP A 278 32.06 37.23 23.85
C ASP A 278 32.71 36.07 24.63
N SER A 279 32.04 34.92 24.70
CA SER A 279 32.54 33.71 25.35
C SER A 279 33.56 32.93 24.51
N ASN A 280 33.85 33.34 23.28
CA ASN A 280 34.73 32.58 22.39
C ASN A 280 36.21 32.68 22.84
N PRO A 281 36.86 31.55 23.20
CA PRO A 281 38.24 31.56 23.70
C PRO A 281 39.29 31.85 22.61
N ASN A 282 38.91 31.81 21.32
CA ASN A 282 39.84 31.96 20.20
C ASN A 282 40.09 33.43 19.79
N GLY A 283 39.77 34.39 20.67
CA GLY A 283 40.00 35.82 20.46
C GLY A 283 39.31 36.37 19.21
N SER A 284 39.86 37.47 18.67
CA SER A 284 39.26 38.21 17.54
C SER A 284 39.02 37.35 16.30
N ASN A 285 39.92 36.40 15.99
CA ASN A 285 39.77 35.51 14.83
C ASN A 285 38.59 34.54 15.02
N GLY A 286 38.41 34.02 16.24
CA GLY A 286 37.23 33.23 16.59
C GLY A 286 35.93 34.01 16.44
N LYS A 287 35.92 35.27 16.92
CA LYS A 287 34.76 36.16 16.79
C LYS A 287 34.42 36.45 15.32
N ILE A 288 35.42 36.79 14.50
CA ILE A 288 35.26 37.03 13.05
C ILE A 288 34.70 35.78 12.36
N ARG A 289 35.21 34.59 12.71
CA ARG A 289 34.74 33.33 12.14
C ARG A 289 33.27 33.05 12.49
N ILE A 290 32.86 33.21 13.74
CA ILE A 290 31.45 33.02 14.14
C ILE A 290 30.56 34.07 13.46
N LEU A 291 30.97 35.34 13.49
CA LEU A 291 30.22 36.44 12.88
C LEU A 291 30.04 36.24 11.37
N SER A 292 31.04 35.66 10.67
CA SER A 292 30.99 35.39 9.23
C SER A 292 29.84 34.48 8.81
N ILE A 293 29.23 33.72 9.73
CA ILE A 293 28.08 32.87 9.45
C ILE A 293 26.86 33.71 9.03
N VAL A 294 26.70 34.90 9.62
CA VAL A 294 25.52 35.76 9.43
C VAL A 294 25.84 37.12 8.83
N ALA A 295 27.13 37.47 8.68
CA ALA A 295 27.57 38.82 8.30
C ALA A 295 27.03 39.33 6.95
N GLU A 296 26.75 38.45 5.98
CA GLU A 296 26.17 38.84 4.67
C GLU A 296 24.62 38.89 4.68
N ASN A 297 23.97 38.44 5.75
CA ASN A 297 22.51 38.35 5.83
C ASN A 297 21.84 39.58 6.46
N PHE A 298 22.62 40.48 7.07
CA PHE A 298 22.16 41.66 7.79
C PHE A 298 22.92 42.91 7.32
N ILE A 299 22.30 44.07 7.44
CA ILE A 299 23.00 45.34 7.14
C ILE A 299 23.97 45.71 8.27
N TYR A 300 24.94 46.57 7.96
CA TYR A 300 25.99 46.95 8.92
C TYR A 300 25.41 47.57 10.18
N GLU A 301 24.40 48.44 10.03
CA GLU A 301 23.74 49.15 11.11
C GLU A 301 23.09 48.15 12.09
N GLU A 302 22.36 47.15 11.59
CA GLU A 302 21.72 46.12 12.41
C GLU A 302 22.75 45.31 13.21
N LEU A 303 23.87 44.93 12.59
CA LEU A 303 24.93 44.19 13.27
C LEU A 303 25.64 45.05 14.32
N MET A 304 25.86 46.33 14.03
CA MET A 304 26.48 47.27 14.97
C MET A 304 25.59 47.52 16.19
N GLU A 305 24.31 47.81 15.97
CA GLU A 305 23.37 48.15 17.03
C GLU A 305 23.07 46.94 17.92
N ASN A 306 22.81 45.77 17.33
CA ASN A 306 22.39 44.59 18.09
C ASN A 306 23.55 43.86 18.77
N LEU A 307 24.75 43.84 18.17
CA LEU A 307 25.91 43.13 18.73
C LEU A 307 26.94 44.06 19.40
N GLN A 308 26.79 45.38 19.27
CA GLN A 308 27.73 46.39 19.80
C GLN A 308 29.17 46.19 19.31
N ILE A 309 29.31 45.81 18.04
CA ILE A 309 30.60 45.53 17.39
C ILE A 309 31.00 46.63 16.42
N SER A 310 32.30 46.78 16.18
CA SER A 310 32.82 47.82 15.30
C SER A 310 32.59 47.52 13.81
N PRO A 311 32.46 48.55 12.94
CA PRO A 311 32.39 48.37 11.48
C PRO A 311 33.57 47.58 10.92
N LYS A 312 34.77 47.73 11.51
CA LYS A 312 35.98 47.00 11.10
C LYS A 312 35.84 45.49 11.33
N THR A 313 35.21 45.10 12.43
CA THR A 313 34.96 43.70 12.79
C THR A 313 33.95 43.07 11.82
N ILE A 314 32.90 43.80 11.47
CA ILE A 314 31.90 43.37 10.48
C ILE A 314 32.55 43.20 9.12
N HIS A 315 33.34 44.18 8.67
CA HIS A 315 34.06 44.11 7.40
C HIS A 315 34.98 42.89 7.32
N ALA A 316 35.74 42.61 8.39
CA ALA A 316 36.59 41.43 8.46
C ALA A 316 35.78 40.12 8.39
N ALA A 317 34.57 40.08 8.97
CA ALA A 317 33.68 38.93 8.91
C ALA A 317 33.05 38.70 7.53
N CYS A 318 32.64 39.76 6.82
CA CYS A 318 32.21 39.67 5.42
C CYS A 318 33.34 39.18 4.52
N GLU A 319 34.54 39.74 4.68
CA GLU A 319 35.72 39.29 3.93
C GLU A 319 36.06 37.82 4.22
N HIS A 320 35.96 37.41 5.49
CA HIS A 320 36.14 36.02 5.88
C HIS A 320 35.08 35.10 5.25
N HIS A 321 33.81 35.50 5.26
CA HIS A 321 32.71 34.78 4.62
C HIS A 321 33.01 34.54 3.14
N ARG A 322 33.42 35.58 2.41
CA ARG A 322 33.69 35.52 0.97
C ARG A 322 34.91 34.69 0.63
N LYS A 323 35.97 34.77 1.43
CA LYS A 323 37.25 34.08 1.15
C LYS A 323 37.25 32.63 1.59
N ASN A 324 36.71 32.33 2.78
CA ASN A 324 36.84 31.02 3.42
C ASN A 324 35.50 30.26 3.49
N GLY A 325 34.37 30.95 3.28
CA GLY A 325 33.03 30.44 3.55
C GLY A 325 32.54 30.75 4.98
N PRO A 326 31.22 30.80 5.19
CA PRO A 326 30.61 31.11 6.49
C PRO A 326 31.04 30.11 7.57
N GLY A 327 31.65 30.59 8.65
CA GLY A 327 32.01 29.76 9.80
C GLY A 327 33.16 28.76 9.56
N CYS A 328 33.79 28.77 8.39
CA CYS A 328 34.93 27.92 8.07
C CYS A 328 36.18 28.34 8.84
N LYS A 329 37.13 27.43 9.05
CA LYS A 329 38.47 27.85 9.52
C LYS A 329 39.19 28.48 8.33
N ALA A 330 39.87 29.61 8.58
CA ALA A 330 40.85 30.11 7.61
C ALA A 330 41.93 29.04 7.41
N PRO A 331 42.36 28.79 6.16
CA PRO A 331 43.38 27.80 5.84
C PRO A 331 44.73 28.09 6.49
#